data_AF-A0A357D4S0-F1
#
_entry.id   AF-A0A357D4S0-F1
#
_cell.length_a   1.000
_cell.length_b   1.000
_cell.length_c   1.000
_cell.angle_alpha   90.00
_cell.angle_beta   90.00
_cell.angle_gamma   90.00
#
_symmetry.space_group_name_H-M   'P 1'
#
loop_
_entity.id
_entity.type
_entity.pdbx_description
1 polymer ?
#
loop_
_entity_poly.entity_id
_entity_poly.type
_entity_poly.pdbx_seq_one_letter_code
_entity_poly.pdbx_strand_id
1 'polypeptide(L)'
;MAKFLFITGGVVSSLGKGITAASIGCLLKSRGVKVTILKLDPYINVDPGTMSPYQHGEVFVTDDGAETDLDLGHYERFIDENLSKNNNVTTGKIYWSVLSKERRGEFLGGTVQVIPH
;
A
#
# COMPACT_ATOMS: atom_id res chain seq x y z
N MET A 1 20.96 -7.18 -3.48
CA MET A 1 19.95 -6.45 -4.30
C MET A 1 18.56 -6.97 -3.95
N ALA A 2 17.60 -6.09 -3.67
CA ALA A 2 16.23 -6.50 -3.38
C ALA A 2 15.56 -7.11 -4.63
N LYS A 3 14.64 -8.07 -4.42
CA LYS A 3 13.81 -8.66 -5.47
C LYS A 3 12.38 -8.15 -5.31
N PHE A 4 11.72 -7.83 -6.42
CA PHE A 4 10.34 -7.36 -6.43
C PHE A 4 9.43 -8.43 -7.04
N LEU A 5 8.36 -8.78 -6.34
CA LEU A 5 7.30 -9.64 -6.83
C LEU A 5 6.02 -8.81 -6.93
N PHE A 6 5.57 -8.54 -8.16
CA PHE A 6 4.34 -7.81 -8.40
C PHE A 6 3.15 -8.79 -8.47
N ILE A 7 2.12 -8.53 -7.68
CA ILE A 7 0.91 -9.35 -7.63
C ILE A 7 -0.25 -8.53 -8.17
N THR A 8 -0.77 -8.92 -9.32
CA THR A 8 -1.88 -8.25 -10.01
C THR A 8 -3.12 -9.13 -10.06
N GLY A 9 -4.30 -8.51 -10.11
CA GLY A 9 -5.58 -9.19 -10.26
C GLY A 9 -6.19 -9.02 -11.63
N GLY A 10 -6.85 -10.05 -12.14
CA GLY A 10 -7.66 -9.99 -13.35
C GLY A 10 -9.07 -10.56 -13.14
N VAL A 11 -9.94 -10.37 -14.13
CA VAL A 11 -11.32 -10.87 -14.19
C VAL A 11 -12.28 -10.19 -13.19
N VAL A 12 -12.13 -10.43 -11.89
CA VAL A 12 -13.00 -9.86 -10.85
C VAL A 12 -12.23 -9.50 -9.57
N SER A 13 -12.79 -8.59 -8.78
CA SER A 13 -12.31 -8.29 -7.43
C SER A 13 -12.64 -9.42 -6.44
N SER A 14 -12.11 -9.34 -5.21
CA SER A 14 -12.42 -10.28 -4.11
C SER A 14 -11.96 -11.74 -4.27
N LEU A 15 -11.04 -12.01 -5.21
CA LEU A 15 -10.43 -13.35 -5.41
C LEU A 15 -9.38 -13.76 -4.34
N GLY A 16 -9.26 -13.04 -3.22
CA GLY A 16 -8.28 -13.40 -2.19
C GLY A 16 -6.82 -13.03 -2.51
N LYS A 17 -6.59 -11.94 -3.25
CA LYS A 17 -5.24 -11.46 -3.61
C LYS A 17 -4.38 -11.14 -2.37
N GLY A 18 -4.94 -10.43 -1.40
CA GLY A 18 -4.24 -10.08 -0.16
C GLY A 18 -3.77 -11.31 0.60
N ILE A 19 -4.66 -12.29 0.83
CA ILE A 19 -4.33 -13.55 1.50
C ILE A 19 -3.29 -14.37 0.72
N THR A 20 -3.39 -14.42 -0.61
CA THR A 20 -2.42 -15.13 -1.45
C THR A 20 -1.03 -14.50 -1.34
N ALA A 21 -0.95 -13.17 -1.41
CA ALA A 21 0.29 -12.42 -1.22
C ALA A 21 0.90 -12.65 0.17
N ALA A 22 0.06 -12.58 1.22
CA ALA A 22 0.46 -12.83 2.60
C ALA A 22 1.01 -14.26 2.78
N SER A 23 0.36 -15.26 2.17
CA SER A 23 0.77 -16.67 2.21
C SER A 23 2.11 -16.90 1.50
N ILE A 24 2.34 -16.25 0.35
CA ILE A 24 3.64 -16.28 -0.33
C ILE A 24 4.71 -15.65 0.56
N GLY A 25 4.42 -14.51 1.20
CA GLY A 25 5.33 -13.87 2.14
C GLY A 25 5.72 -14.78 3.30
N CYS A 26 4.74 -15.46 3.91
CA CYS A 26 4.94 -16.46 4.95
C CYS A 26 5.88 -17.61 4.49
N LEU A 27 5.63 -18.16 3.30
CA LEU A 27 6.44 -19.25 2.72
C LEU A 27 7.87 -18.84 2.34
N LEU A 28 8.08 -17.57 2.02
CA LEU A 28 9.41 -17.02 1.77
C LEU A 28 10.15 -16.78 3.09
N LYS A 29 9.46 -16.21 4.09
CA LYS A 29 10.03 -16.00 5.43
C LYS A 29 10.42 -17.32 6.09
N SER A 30 9.60 -18.37 5.96
CA SER A 30 9.91 -19.71 6.48
C SER A 30 11.15 -20.35 5.85
N ARG A 31 11.60 -19.85 4.69
CA ARG A 31 12.86 -20.24 4.02
C ARG A 31 14.03 -19.30 4.36
N GLY A 32 13.90 -18.46 5.38
CA GLY A 32 14.95 -17.53 5.82
C GLY A 32 15.11 -16.31 4.91
N VAL A 33 14.16 -16.03 4.01
CA VAL A 33 14.19 -14.85 3.16
C VAL A 33 13.60 -13.67 3.94
N LYS A 34 14.32 -12.54 4.00
CA LYS A 34 13.76 -11.29 4.51
C LYS A 34 12.71 -10.76 3.52
N VAL A 35 11.47 -10.61 3.97
CA VAL A 35 10.33 -10.19 3.16
C VAL A 35 9.68 -8.96 3.77
N THR A 36 9.14 -8.10 2.91
CA THR A 36 8.17 -7.06 3.27
C THR A 36 7.13 -6.99 2.14
N ILE A 37 5.96 -6.42 2.42
CA ILE A 37 4.87 -6.27 1.43
C ILE A 37 4.42 -4.81 1.38
N LEU A 38 4.06 -4.35 0.19
CA LEU A 38 3.48 -3.03 -0.07
C LEU A 38 2.12 -3.22 -0.73
N LYS A 39 1.08 -2.61 -0.15
CA LYS A 39 -0.25 -2.48 -0.76
C LYS A 39 -0.34 -1.14 -1.51
N LEU A 40 -0.70 -1.22 -2.78
CA LEU A 40 -1.00 -0.07 -3.63
C LEU A 40 -2.51 0.01 -3.84
N ASP A 41 -3.16 0.97 -3.21
CA ASP A 41 -4.60 1.16 -3.28
C ASP A 41 -4.98 2.24 -4.31
N PRO A 42 -5.83 1.94 -5.30
CA PRO A 42 -6.08 2.86 -6.42
C PRO A 42 -7.06 4.00 -6.09
N TYR A 43 -7.61 4.07 -4.87
CA TYR A 43 -8.57 5.12 -4.47
C TYR A 43 -7.91 6.47 -4.15
N ILE A 44 -8.70 7.54 -4.21
CA ILE A 44 -8.22 8.92 -4.05
C ILE A 44 -8.13 9.40 -2.59
N ASN A 45 -8.68 8.65 -1.63
CA ASN A 45 -8.48 8.92 -0.22
C ASN A 45 -6.98 8.87 0.10
N VAL A 46 -6.47 9.83 0.88
CA VAL A 46 -5.04 9.89 1.25
C VAL A 46 -4.66 8.73 2.16
N ASP A 47 -5.59 8.35 3.02
CA ASP A 47 -5.60 7.20 3.91
C ASP A 47 -7.06 6.71 4.05
N PRO A 48 -7.28 5.49 4.55
CA PRO A 48 -8.63 4.98 4.77
C PRO A 48 -9.28 5.47 6.07
N GLY A 49 -8.64 6.32 6.88
CA GLY A 49 -9.16 6.80 8.17
C GLY A 49 -10.49 7.56 8.03
N THR A 50 -10.76 8.13 6.86
CA THR A 50 -12.03 8.81 6.56
C THR A 50 -13.09 7.90 5.93
N MET A 51 -12.79 6.63 5.69
CA MET A 51 -13.69 5.70 4.98
C MET A 51 -14.66 5.03 5.96
N SER A 52 -15.88 4.77 5.50
CA SER A 52 -16.87 4.07 6.32
C SER A 52 -16.49 2.58 6.46
N PRO A 53 -16.35 2.04 7.68
CA PRO A 53 -15.96 0.65 7.87
C PRO A 53 -17.04 -0.33 7.40
N TYR A 54 -18.30 0.10 7.34
CA TYR A 54 -19.40 -0.71 6.82
C TYR A 54 -19.33 -0.92 5.30
N GLN A 55 -18.64 -0.03 4.58
CA GLN A 55 -18.52 -0.10 3.12
C GLN A 55 -17.16 -0.65 2.68
N HIS A 56 -16.09 -0.33 3.43
CA HIS A 56 -14.71 -0.63 3.04
C HIS A 56 -14.03 -1.67 3.92
N GLY A 57 -14.67 -2.11 5.02
CA GLY A 57 -14.04 -2.96 6.02
C GLY A 57 -13.27 -2.16 7.06
N GLU A 58 -12.62 -2.86 7.99
CA GLU A 58 -11.86 -2.23 9.07
C GLU A 58 -10.73 -1.32 8.56
N VAL A 59 -10.40 -0.31 9.36
CA VAL A 59 -9.16 0.46 9.21
C VAL A 59 -8.10 -0.22 10.09
N PHE A 60 -7.00 -0.64 9.48
CA PHE A 60 -5.89 -1.25 10.21
C PHE A 60 -4.91 -0.17 10.68
N VAL A 61 -4.48 -0.23 11.93
CA VAL A 61 -3.52 0.74 12.51
C VAL A 61 -2.19 0.03 12.76
N THR A 62 -1.14 0.56 12.16
CA THR A 62 0.25 0.08 12.35
C THR A 62 0.89 0.70 13.59
N ASP A 63 1.98 0.10 14.08
CA ASP A 63 2.72 0.59 15.27
C ASP A 63 3.19 2.04 15.16
N ASP A 64 3.46 2.52 13.94
CA ASP A 64 3.86 3.92 13.69
C ASP A 64 2.67 4.89 13.60
N GLY A 65 1.46 4.42 13.92
CA GLY A 65 0.23 5.19 14.02
C GLY A 65 -0.46 5.45 12.69
N ALA A 66 -0.05 4.81 11.60
CA ALA A 66 -0.73 5.00 10.31
C ALA A 66 -2.03 4.19 10.25
N GLU A 67 -3.09 4.89 9.85
CA GLU A 67 -4.36 4.31 9.42
C GLU A 67 -4.20 3.79 7.98
N THR A 68 -4.50 2.51 7.78
CA THR A 68 -4.17 1.77 6.56
C THR A 68 -5.26 0.78 6.17
N ASP A 69 -5.16 0.26 4.96
CA ASP A 69 -6.08 -0.76 4.46
C ASP A 69 -5.96 -2.06 5.26
N LEU A 70 -7.08 -2.78 5.43
CA LEU A 70 -7.16 -4.03 6.19
C LEU A 70 -6.19 -5.12 5.72
N ASP A 71 -5.75 -5.07 4.44
CA ASP A 71 -4.77 -6.03 3.92
C ASP A 71 -3.46 -6.02 4.72
N LEU A 72 -3.06 -4.88 5.32
CA LEU A 72 -1.85 -4.84 6.16
C LEU A 72 -1.97 -5.75 7.38
N GLY A 73 -3.16 -5.86 7.97
CA GLY A 73 -3.41 -6.82 9.04
C GLY A 73 -3.24 -8.26 8.57
N HIS A 74 -3.62 -8.59 7.33
CA HIS A 74 -3.34 -9.92 6.77
C HIS A 74 -1.83 -10.17 6.63
N TYR A 75 -1.09 -9.17 6.18
CA TYR A 75 0.36 -9.28 6.00
C TYR A 75 1.08 -9.46 7.34
N GLU A 76 0.77 -8.63 8.34
CA GLU A 76 1.37 -8.76 9.67
C GLU A 76 1.07 -10.13 10.29
N ARG A 77 -0.19 -10.61 10.20
CA ARG A 77 -0.58 -11.91 10.76
C ARG A 77 0.10 -13.11 10.09
N PHE A 78 0.39 -13.05 8.80
CA PHE A 78 0.98 -14.18 8.05
C PHE A 78 2.52 -14.12 8.01
N ILE A 79 3.07 -12.92 7.85
CA ILE A 79 4.51 -12.69 7.74
C ILE A 79 5.11 -12.54 9.14
N ASP A 80 4.33 -12.21 10.17
CA ASP A 80 4.81 -12.05 11.54
C ASP A 80 5.89 -10.95 11.63
N GLU A 81 5.63 -9.81 11.00
CA GLU A 81 6.50 -8.62 11.00
C GLU A 81 5.65 -7.37 11.08
N ASN A 82 6.06 -6.40 11.90
CA ASN A 82 5.36 -5.12 12.00
C ASN A 82 5.63 -4.29 10.74
N LEU A 83 4.55 -3.86 10.09
CA LEU A 83 4.60 -3.00 8.93
C LEU A 83 4.49 -1.53 9.38
N SER A 84 4.62 -0.62 8.42
CA SER A 84 4.67 0.82 8.64
C SER A 84 3.78 1.56 7.66
N LYS A 85 3.64 2.87 7.84
CA LYS A 85 3.01 3.79 6.89
C LYS A 85 3.54 3.73 5.45
N ASN A 86 4.73 3.15 5.25
CA ASN A 86 5.35 2.97 3.94
C ASN A 86 4.87 1.71 3.22
N ASN A 87 4.15 0.83 3.91
CA ASN A 87 3.62 -0.43 3.38
C ASN A 87 2.19 -0.27 2.81
N ASN A 88 1.59 0.91 2.92
CA ASN A 88 0.34 1.27 2.26
C ASN A 88 0.48 2.61 1.52
N VAL A 89 0.23 2.59 0.21
CA VAL A 89 0.29 3.78 -0.65
C VAL A 89 -1.00 3.84 -1.45
N THR A 90 -1.63 5.01 -1.45
CA THR A 90 -2.87 5.27 -2.18
C THR A 90 -2.63 6.20 -3.36
N THR A 91 -3.49 6.17 -4.37
CA THR A 91 -3.49 7.19 -5.44
C THR A 91 -3.60 8.60 -4.83
N GLY A 92 -4.48 8.78 -3.84
CA GLY A 92 -4.64 10.05 -3.13
C GLY A 92 -3.34 10.61 -2.57
N LYS A 93 -2.56 9.77 -1.89
CA LYS A 93 -1.26 10.12 -1.28
C LYS A 93 -0.22 10.50 -2.33
N ILE A 94 -0.19 9.80 -3.47
CA ILE A 94 0.70 10.13 -4.59
C ILE A 94 0.34 11.51 -5.17
N TYR A 95 -0.92 11.72 -5.52
CA TYR A 95 -1.38 13.00 -6.07
C TYR A 95 -1.17 14.15 -5.09
N TRP A 96 -1.47 13.96 -3.81
CA TRP A 96 -1.22 14.95 -2.77
C TRP A 96 0.27 15.35 -2.71
N SER A 97 1.17 14.36 -2.75
CA SER A 97 2.62 14.60 -2.73
C SER A 97 3.07 15.37 -3.98
N VAL A 98 2.67 14.93 -5.17
CA VAL A 98 3.04 15.57 -6.44
C VAL A 98 2.51 17.01 -6.49
N LEU A 99 1.23 17.23 -6.21
CA LEU A 99 0.63 18.57 -6.22
C LEU A 99 1.25 19.49 -5.17
N SER A 100 1.58 18.96 -3.99
CA SER A 100 2.25 19.75 -2.94
C SER A 100 3.66 20.19 -3.36
N LYS A 101 4.43 19.32 -4.02
CA LYS A 101 5.75 19.65 -4.57
C LYS A 101 5.65 20.69 -5.69
N GLU A 102 4.65 20.54 -6.54
CA GLU A 102 4.38 21.47 -7.63
C GLU A 102 4.06 22.87 -7.12
N ARG A 103 3.18 23.00 -6.12
CA ARG A 103 2.87 24.28 -5.49
C ARG A 103 4.05 24.93 -4.75
N ARG A 104 5.06 24.14 -4.33
CA ARG A 104 6.32 24.65 -3.78
C ARG A 104 7.36 25.02 -4.83
N GLY A 105 7.04 24.87 -6.12
CA GLY A 105 7.95 25.15 -7.23
C GLY A 105 9.04 24.10 -7.42
N GLU A 106 8.93 22.90 -6.84
CA GLU A 106 9.97 21.85 -6.92
C GLU A 106 10.15 21.29 -8.34
N PHE A 107 9.17 21.48 -9.22
CA PHE A 107 9.26 21.11 -10.64
C PHE A 107 9.75 22.25 -11.54
N LEU A 108 10.21 23.36 -10.97
CA LEU A 108 10.97 24.43 -11.66
C LEU A 108 10.25 25.02 -12.90
N GLY A 109 8.92 25.15 -12.83
CA GLY A 109 8.10 25.70 -13.92
C GLY A 109 7.78 24.70 -15.05
N GLY A 110 8.19 23.44 -14.92
CA GLY A 110 7.84 22.38 -15.86
C GLY A 110 6.36 21.98 -15.78
N THR A 111 5.83 21.48 -16.90
CA THR A 111 4.49 20.88 -16.95
C THR A 111 4.49 19.57 -16.17
N VAL A 112 3.76 19.52 -15.06
CA VAL A 112 3.58 18.29 -14.27
C VAL A 112 2.57 17.36 -14.95
N GLN A 113 2.94 16.09 -15.08
CA GLN A 113 2.20 15.06 -15.84
C GLN A 113 2.30 13.71 -15.12
N VAL A 114 1.32 12.82 -15.36
CA VAL A 114 1.27 11.46 -14.79
C VAL A 114 2.53 10.63 -15.07
N ILE A 115 3.16 10.84 -16.22
CA ILE A 115 4.47 10.28 -16.54
C ILE A 115 5.36 11.49 -16.90
N PRO A 116 6.54 11.68 -16.28
CA PRO A 116 7.24 10.80 -15.33
C PRO A 116 7.11 11.20 -13.84
N HIS A 117 6.36 12.26 -13.53
CA HIS A 117 6.33 12.88 -12.19
C HIS A 117 5.55 12.04 -11.18
#